data_AF-A0A8S9WKW3-F1
#
_entry.id   AF-A0A8S9WKW3-F1
#
_cell.length_a   1.000
_cell.length_b   1.000
_cell.length_c   1.000
_cell.angle_alpha   90.00
_cell.angle_beta   90.00
_cell.angle_gamma   90.00
#
_symmetry.space_group_name_H-M   'P 1'
#
loop_
_entity.id
_entity.type
_entity.pdbx_description
1 polymer ?
#
loop_
_entity_poly.entity_id
_entity_poly.type
_entity_poly.pdbx_seq_one_letter_code
_entity_poly.pdbx_strand_id
1 'polypeptide(L)' 'TARKNVHEVKARGEFGKLFMRVENVPSATNPKTSYLAALSAIATLKRISYPIRVGT' A
#
# COMPACT_ATOMS: atom_id res chain seq x y z
N THR A 1 13.27 16.84 -4.84
CA THR A 1 12.22 16.11 -4.09
C THR A 1 11.61 15.06 -5.00
N ALA A 2 11.54 13.80 -4.59
CA ALA A 2 10.83 12.78 -5.38
C ALA A 2 9.36 13.19 -5.49
N ARG A 3 8.78 13.21 -6.71
CA ARG A 3 7.39 13.63 -6.92
C ARG A 3 6.39 12.52 -6.62
N LYS A 4 6.77 11.26 -6.86
CA LYS A 4 5.96 10.05 -6.65
C LYS A 4 6.87 8.84 -6.39
N ASN A 5 6.42 7.91 -5.56
CA ASN A 5 7.03 6.57 -5.42
C ASN A 5 6.19 5.58 -6.21
N VAL A 6 6.73 5.01 -7.29
CA VAL A 6 6.00 4.11 -8.18
C VAL A 6 6.40 2.67 -7.92
N HIS A 7 5.42 1.81 -7.66
CA HIS A 7 5.61 0.37 -7.49
C HIS A 7 4.80 -0.38 -8.54
N GLU A 8 5.42 -1.33 -9.21
CA GLU A 8 4.76 -2.21 -10.17
C GLU A 8 4.96 -3.68 -9.75
N VAL A 9 3.85 -4.42 -9.67
CA VAL A 9 3.83 -5.85 -9.36
C VAL A 9 3.19 -6.59 -10.52
N LYS A 10 3.91 -7.59 -11.04
CA LYS A 10 3.44 -8.51 -12.08
C LYS A 10 3.45 -9.91 -11.49
N ALA A 11 2.29 -10.56 -11.48
CA ALA A 11 2.16 -11.96 -11.04
C ALA A 11 1.44 -12.79 -12.11
N ARG A 12 1.81 -14.06 -12.23
CA ARG A 12 1.21 -15.02 -13.15
C ARG A 12 1.05 -16.37 -12.45
N GLY A 13 -0.08 -17.02 -12.64
CA GLY A 13 -0.37 -18.35 -12.13
C GLY A 13 -1.42 -19.06 -12.98
N GLU A 14 -1.86 -20.23 -12.55
CA GLU A 14 -2.94 -20.98 -13.23
C GLU A 14 -4.24 -20.18 -13.29
N PHE A 15 -4.48 -19.34 -12.28
CA PHE A 15 -5.61 -18.41 -12.21
C PHE A 15 -5.51 -17.22 -13.20
N GLY A 16 -4.40 -17.07 -13.92
CA GLY A 16 -4.22 -16.00 -14.92
C GLY A 16 -3.05 -15.06 -14.61
N LYS A 17 -3.23 -13.76 -14.90
CA LYS A 17 -2.20 -12.72 -14.75
C LYS A 17 -2.75 -11.55 -13.94
N LEU A 18 -1.94 -11.04 -13.02
CA LEU A 18 -2.21 -9.83 -12.24
C LEU A 18 -1.14 -8.79 -12.56
N PHE A 19 -1.58 -7.57 -12.87
CA PHE A 19 -0.72 -6.40 -12.93
C PHE A 19 -1.27 -5.34 -11.98
N MET A 20 -0.42 -4.86 -11.07
CA MET A 20 -0.73 -3.79 -10.14
C MET A 20 0.31 -2.69 -10.28
N ARG A 21 -0.14 -1.45 -10.43
CA ARG A 21 0.71 -0.26 -10.40
C ARG A 21 0.20 0.71 -9.35
N VAL A 22 1.07 1.12 -8.45
CA VAL A 22 0.76 2.04 -7.35
C VAL A 22 1.68 3.24 -7.43
N GLU A 23 1.10 4.43 -7.59
CA GLU A 23 1.81 5.71 -7.58
C GLU A 23 1.57 6.42 -6.26
N ASN A 24 2.47 6.25 -5.30
CA ASN A 24 2.33 6.78 -3.96
C ASN A 24 2.82 8.23 -3.86
N VAL A 25 2.13 9.00 -3.02
CA VAL A 25 2.63 10.29 -2.52
C VAL A 25 3.73 10.01 -1.47
N PRO A 26 4.93 10.59 -1.60
CA PRO A 26 5.95 10.49 -0.58
C PRO A 26 5.50 11.10 0.74
N SER A 27 6.01 10.57 1.86
CA SER A 27 5.78 11.18 3.16
C SER A 27 6.41 12.57 3.23
N ALA A 28 5.71 13.50 3.88
CA ALA A 28 6.21 14.87 4.09
C ALA A 28 7.49 14.89 4.94
N THR A 29 7.64 13.95 5.88
CA THR A 29 8.78 13.89 6.81
C THR A 29 9.93 13.01 6.31
N ASN A 30 9.67 12.08 5.38
CA ASN A 30 10.70 11.25 4.75
C ASN A 30 10.31 10.92 3.30
N PRO A 31 10.82 11.67 2.31
CA PRO A 31 10.51 11.44 0.90
C PRO A 31 10.89 10.05 0.37
N LYS A 32 11.75 9.30 1.07
CA LYS A 32 12.10 7.91 0.72
C LYS A 32 11.01 6.90 1.11
N THR A 33 10.01 7.32 1.88
CA THR A 33 8.92 6.46 2.35
C THR A 33 7.59 6.92 1.74
N SER A 34 6.75 5.99 1.31
CA SER A 34 5.40 6.27 0.83
C SER A 34 4.46 6.59 2.01
N TYR A 35 3.64 7.64 1.89
CA TYR A 35 2.62 7.97 2.90
C TYR A 35 1.65 6.80 3.17
N LEU A 36 1.36 6.02 2.11
CA LEU A 36 0.57 4.80 2.19
C LEU A 36 1.11 3.77 3.21
N ALA A 37 2.42 3.74 3.48
CA ALA A 37 3.01 2.83 4.46
C ALA A 37 2.58 3.14 5.90
N ALA A 38 2.43 4.43 6.25
CA ALA A 38 1.89 4.81 7.56
C ALA A 38 0.40 4.45 7.66
N LEU A 39 -0.36 4.68 6.57
CA LEU A 39 -1.78 4.34 6.51
C LEU A 39 -2.02 2.82 6.62
N SER A 40 -1.14 1.98 6.06
CA SER A 40 -1.27 0.53 6.18
C SER A 40 -1.04 0.05 7.61
N ALA A 41 -0.10 0.65 8.34
CA ALA A 41 0.09 0.39 9.77
C ALA A 41 -1.16 0.78 10.57
N ILE A 42 -1.73 1.97 10.32
CA ILE A 42 -2.99 2.40 10.97
C ILE A 42 -4.13 1.44 10.66
N ALA A 43 -4.29 1.04 9.39
CA ALA A 43 -5.32 0.08 8.98
C ALA A 43 -5.16 -1.28 9.68
N THR A 44 -3.91 -1.72 9.88
CA THR A 44 -3.59 -2.95 10.60
C THR A 44 -3.96 -2.84 12.07
N LEU A 45 -3.62 -1.74 12.74
CA LEU A 45 -4.01 -1.50 14.12
C LEU A 45 -5.53 -1.45 14.28
N LYS A 46 -6.24 -0.74 13.38
CA LYS A 46 -7.71 -0.71 13.39
C LYS A 46 -8.32 -2.11 13.26
N ARG A 47 -7.78 -2.96 12.38
CA ARG A 47 -8.23 -4.34 12.19
C ARG A 47 -8.05 -5.22 13.43
N ILE A 48 -7.01 -4.98 14.22
CA ILE A 48 -6.75 -5.70 15.46
C ILE A 48 -7.69 -5.21 16.56
N SER A 49 -7.97 -3.90 16.62
CA SER A 49 -8.70 -3.28 17.73
C SER A 49 -10.22 -3.13 17.52
N TYR A 50 -10.73 -3.16 16.28
CA TYR A 50 -12.16 -2.99 15.99
C TYR A 50 -12.90 -4.33 15.84
N PRO A 51 -14.16 -4.42 16.32
CA PRO A 51 -14.97 -5.64 16.24
C PRO A 51 -15.43 -5.97 14.81
N ILE A 52 -15.35 -5.01 13.88
CA ILE A 52 -15.78 -5.16 12.49
C ILE A 52 -14.55 -5.09 11.58
N ARG A 53 -14.42 -6.08 10.68
CA ARG A 53 -13.38 -6.13 9.64
C ARG A 53 -14.03 -5.98 8.28
N VAL A 54 -13.49 -5.06 7.47
CA VAL A 54 -13.89 -4.87 6.07
C VAL A 54 -12.71 -5.28 5.19
N GLY A 55 -12.98 -6.17 4.22
CA GLY A 55 -11.94 -6.89 3.47
C GLY A 55 -11.53 -8.20 4.15
N THR A 56 -10.49 -8.85 3.63
CA THR A 56 -9.74 -9.89 4.37
C THR A 56 -8.88 -9.25 5.43
#